data_AF-A0A0A9DTD1-F1
#
_entry.id   AF-A0A0A9DTD1-F1
#
_cell.length_a   1.000
_cell.length_b   1.000
_cell.length_c   1.000
_cell.angle_alpha   90.00
_cell.angle_beta   90.00
_cell.angle_gamma   90.00
#
_symmetry.space_group_name_H-M   'P 1'
#
loop_
_entity.id
_entity.type
_entity.pdbx_description
1 polymer ?
#
loop_
_entity_poly.entity_id
_entity_poly.type
_entity_poly.pdbx_seq_one_letter_code
_entity_poly.pdbx_strand_id
1 'polypeptide(L)'
;MAVYQTYINSMNDRIRNQFAQANPFHFKHIEPLNSIDNFHDVGPSVVMASPGGLQSGLSRQLFDKWCTDKKNACVIPGYVVEGTLAKTIINEPREVTLANGLTAPLHMQVHYISFSAHADFPQTSTFLDELRPPNIILVHGEANEMSRLKQRLISQFDGTNIKVVSPKNCQSVEMYFSSEKMAKTIGRLAEKVPEVGESSSGLLVKKGFTYQIMAPEDLRVYTQLSTANITQRVAVPYSGSFEVIKYRLKQIYESVESSTEESDVPALIVHERVTVHLDSESYVTLQWSSDPISDMVSDSVVSMILNIGREGPKVIPVEEAVKTKEETERIAQKVVYALMVSLFGDVKVAEEGKFVISVDGDVAHLDGRSGDVECENSTLKERIKTAFHRIQGAVRPIPLSAS
;
A
#
# COMPACT_ATOMS: atom_id res chain seq x y z
N MET A 1 -40.42 -10.98 35.33
CA MET A 1 -39.55 -12.00 35.95
C MET A 1 -38.96 -12.99 34.93
N ALA A 2 -39.63 -13.29 33.81
CA ALA A 2 -39.14 -14.23 32.79
C ALA A 2 -37.67 -13.99 32.34
N VAL A 3 -37.29 -12.72 32.11
CA VAL A 3 -35.92 -12.36 31.73
C VAL A 3 -34.87 -12.86 32.75
N TYR A 4 -35.12 -12.70 34.05
CA TYR A 4 -34.20 -13.17 35.10
C TYR A 4 -34.04 -14.70 35.07
N GLN A 5 -35.08 -15.43 34.71
CA GLN A 5 -35.04 -16.89 34.61
C GLN A 5 -34.32 -17.35 33.33
N THR A 6 -34.53 -16.66 32.21
CA THR A 6 -33.88 -16.98 30.92
C THR A 6 -32.35 -16.80 31.00
N TYR A 7 -31.88 -15.75 31.66
CA TYR A 7 -30.45 -15.43 31.76
C TYR A 7 -29.79 -15.96 33.05
N ILE A 8 -30.23 -17.13 33.53
CA ILE A 8 -29.68 -17.76 34.74
C ILE A 8 -28.17 -18.01 34.66
N ASN A 9 -27.66 -18.27 33.45
CA ASN A 9 -26.24 -18.52 33.21
C ASN A 9 -25.34 -17.32 33.50
N SER A 10 -25.91 -16.11 33.49
CA SER A 10 -25.21 -14.86 33.85
C SER A 10 -25.18 -14.58 35.35
N MET A 11 -25.82 -15.42 36.17
CA MET A 11 -25.82 -15.29 37.64
C MET A 11 -24.66 -16.07 38.27
N ASN A 12 -24.39 -15.79 39.55
CA ASN A 12 -23.35 -16.49 40.29
C ASN A 12 -23.63 -17.99 40.48
N ASP A 13 -22.59 -18.75 40.81
CA ASP A 13 -22.65 -20.20 40.99
C ASP A 13 -23.72 -20.64 41.99
N ARG A 14 -23.90 -19.86 43.07
CA ARG A 14 -24.91 -20.16 44.09
C ARG A 14 -26.31 -20.21 43.49
N ILE A 15 -26.70 -19.19 42.72
CA ILE A 15 -28.04 -19.14 42.12
C ILE A 15 -28.18 -20.19 41.01
N ARG A 16 -27.12 -20.43 40.21
CA ARG A 16 -27.13 -21.51 39.20
C ARG A 16 -27.37 -22.89 39.82
N ASN A 17 -26.66 -23.20 40.92
CA ASN A 17 -26.81 -24.46 41.65
C ASN A 17 -28.18 -24.58 42.32
N GLN A 18 -28.67 -23.49 42.92
CA GLN A 18 -29.99 -23.48 43.53
C GLN A 18 -31.10 -23.68 42.50
N PHE A 19 -31.00 -23.02 41.33
CA PHE A 19 -31.98 -23.13 40.25
C PHE A 19 -32.15 -24.58 39.76
N ALA A 20 -31.08 -25.39 39.78
CA ALA A 20 -31.14 -26.82 39.43
C ALA A 20 -32.02 -27.64 40.38
N GLN A 21 -32.17 -27.21 41.64
CA GLN A 21 -33.03 -27.86 42.64
C GLN A 21 -34.41 -27.20 42.73
N ALA A 22 -34.45 -25.87 42.78
CA ALA A 22 -35.68 -25.09 42.87
C ALA A 22 -35.44 -23.67 42.34
N ASN A 23 -36.33 -23.18 41.48
CA ASN A 23 -36.22 -21.84 40.90
C ASN A 23 -36.39 -20.75 41.99
N PRO A 24 -35.35 -19.98 42.35
CA PRO A 24 -35.43 -18.94 43.38
C PRO A 24 -36.28 -17.73 42.96
N PHE A 25 -36.60 -17.58 41.68
CA PHE A 25 -37.46 -16.52 41.15
C PHE A 25 -38.95 -16.89 41.15
N HIS A 26 -39.30 -18.10 41.59
CA HIS A 26 -40.67 -18.48 41.92
C HIS A 26 -40.93 -18.17 43.39
N PHE A 27 -41.35 -16.92 43.65
CA PHE A 27 -41.59 -16.45 45.00
C PHE A 27 -42.85 -17.08 45.60
N LYS A 28 -42.77 -17.53 46.86
CA LYS A 28 -43.89 -18.15 47.59
C LYS A 28 -44.81 -17.14 48.29
N HIS A 29 -44.28 -15.96 48.61
CA HIS A 29 -44.95 -14.95 49.45
C HIS A 29 -44.91 -13.56 48.81
N ILE A 30 -44.54 -13.45 47.54
CA ILE A 30 -44.48 -12.19 46.80
C ILE A 30 -45.39 -12.32 45.60
N GLU A 31 -46.39 -11.44 45.53
CA GLU A 31 -47.36 -11.41 44.45
C GLU A 31 -47.20 -10.11 43.64
N PRO A 32 -47.37 -10.16 42.31
CA PRO A 32 -47.26 -8.97 41.48
C PRO A 32 -48.49 -8.06 41.66
N LEU A 33 -48.24 -6.78 41.90
CA LEU A 33 -49.28 -5.76 41.94
C LEU A 33 -49.25 -4.92 40.65
N ASN A 34 -50.28 -5.10 39.80
CA ASN A 34 -50.33 -4.45 38.48
C ASN A 34 -50.86 -3.01 38.52
N SER A 35 -51.80 -2.71 39.41
CA SER A 35 -52.37 -1.37 39.61
C SER A 35 -52.71 -1.17 41.08
N ILE A 36 -52.72 0.08 41.53
CA ILE A 36 -53.17 0.47 42.86
C ILE A 36 -54.66 0.14 43.10
N ASP A 37 -55.46 0.04 42.04
CA ASP A 37 -56.90 -0.28 42.16
C ASP A 37 -57.12 -1.73 42.63
N ASN A 38 -56.16 -2.60 42.36
CA ASN A 38 -56.16 -3.99 42.82
C ASN A 38 -55.58 -4.14 44.23
N PHE A 39 -55.18 -3.04 44.87
CA PHE A 39 -54.59 -3.03 46.19
C PHE A 39 -55.62 -2.62 47.24
N HIS A 40 -55.99 -3.57 48.10
CA HIS A 40 -56.80 -3.30 49.27
C HIS A 40 -55.90 -2.93 50.46
N ASP A 41 -55.83 -1.64 50.76
CA ASP A 41 -54.98 -1.08 51.83
C ASP A 41 -55.57 -1.34 53.22
N VAL A 42 -55.56 -2.61 53.65
CA VAL A 42 -56.09 -3.07 54.93
C VAL A 42 -55.02 -3.81 55.73
N GLY A 43 -54.63 -3.24 56.86
CA GLY A 43 -53.64 -3.82 57.76
C GLY A 43 -52.18 -3.61 57.30
N PRO A 44 -51.20 -4.18 58.03
CA PRO A 44 -49.78 -4.02 57.69
C PRO A 44 -49.44 -4.74 56.38
N SER A 45 -48.77 -4.04 55.47
CA SER A 45 -48.29 -4.60 54.20
C SER A 45 -46.91 -4.05 53.82
N VAL A 46 -46.22 -4.74 52.90
CA VAL A 46 -44.94 -4.30 52.33
C VAL A 46 -45.10 -4.25 50.82
N VAL A 47 -44.95 -3.05 50.25
CA VAL A 47 -45.08 -2.85 48.80
C VAL A 47 -43.77 -2.35 48.22
N MET A 48 -43.21 -3.11 47.29
CA MET A 48 -42.05 -2.70 46.49
C MET A 48 -42.55 -2.05 45.20
N ALA A 49 -42.36 -0.74 45.05
CA ALA A 49 -42.90 0.01 43.92
C ALA A 49 -41.83 0.84 43.20
N SER A 50 -41.98 0.99 41.88
CA SER A 50 -41.15 1.85 41.04
C SER A 50 -41.83 3.20 40.76
N PRO A 51 -41.06 4.24 40.37
CA PRO A 51 -39.60 4.35 40.36
C PRO A 51 -39.02 4.70 41.73
N GLY A 52 -37.77 4.31 42.01
CA GLY A 52 -37.12 4.55 43.30
C GLY A 52 -36.92 6.03 43.68
N GLY A 53 -36.99 6.95 42.71
CA GLY A 53 -36.87 8.39 42.96
C GLY A 53 -38.15 9.09 43.43
N LEU A 54 -39.28 8.36 43.54
CA LEU A 54 -40.60 8.89 43.94
C LEU A 54 -41.11 10.07 43.08
N GLN A 55 -40.65 10.19 41.84
CA GLN A 55 -41.03 11.30 40.97
C GLN A 55 -42.47 11.15 40.44
N SER A 56 -42.91 9.93 40.19
CA SER A 56 -44.21 9.63 39.58
C SER A 56 -44.61 8.16 39.82
N GLY A 57 -45.69 7.70 39.20
CA GLY A 57 -46.08 6.29 39.19
C GLY A 57 -46.56 5.76 40.55
N LEU A 58 -46.56 4.43 40.67
CA LEU A 58 -47.15 3.73 41.82
C LEU A 58 -46.44 4.08 43.14
N SER A 59 -45.10 4.15 43.13
CA SER A 59 -44.33 4.50 44.32
C SER A 59 -44.71 5.89 44.88
N ARG A 60 -44.90 6.88 44.00
CA ARG A 60 -45.35 8.23 44.38
C ARG A 60 -46.78 8.23 44.89
N GLN A 61 -47.69 7.52 44.23
CA GLN A 61 -49.09 7.44 44.66
C GLN A 61 -49.23 6.82 46.05
N LEU A 62 -48.46 5.76 46.34
CA LEU A 62 -48.44 5.13 47.66
C LEU A 62 -47.80 6.05 48.71
N PHE A 63 -46.68 6.70 48.36
CA PHE A 63 -46.05 7.68 49.25
C PHE A 63 -47.00 8.82 49.64
N ASP A 64 -47.67 9.44 48.66
CA ASP A 64 -48.61 10.54 48.91
C ASP A 64 -49.77 10.11 49.82
N LYS A 65 -50.25 8.86 49.70
CA LYS A 65 -51.28 8.29 50.59
C LYS A 65 -50.79 8.02 52.01
N TRP A 66 -49.52 7.62 52.17
CA TRP A 66 -49.00 7.08 53.42
C TRP A 66 -48.15 8.04 54.24
N CYS A 67 -47.66 9.14 53.64
CA CYS A 67 -46.66 10.03 54.25
C CYS A 67 -47.10 10.73 55.54
N THR A 68 -48.41 10.89 55.76
CA THR A 68 -48.99 11.61 56.90
C THR A 68 -49.17 10.74 58.16
N ASP A 69 -49.09 9.41 58.05
CA ASP A 69 -49.21 8.48 59.18
C ASP A 69 -47.82 8.05 59.69
N LYS A 70 -47.58 8.30 60.97
CA LYS A 70 -46.35 7.95 61.70
C LYS A 70 -46.10 6.45 61.86
N LYS A 71 -47.12 5.60 61.63
CA LYS A 71 -46.97 4.13 61.66
C LYS A 71 -46.32 3.59 60.40
N ASN A 72 -46.29 4.39 59.33
CA ASN A 72 -45.73 3.98 58.05
C ASN A 72 -44.22 4.26 57.99
N ALA A 73 -43.54 3.52 57.10
CA ALA A 73 -42.13 3.71 56.84
C ALA A 73 -41.84 3.61 55.33
N CYS A 74 -40.94 4.48 54.86
CA CYS A 74 -40.42 4.47 53.49
C CYS A 74 -38.96 4.05 53.52
N VAL A 75 -38.63 2.94 52.86
CA VAL A 75 -37.26 2.45 52.75
C VAL A 75 -36.73 2.74 51.36
N ILE A 76 -35.64 3.50 51.28
CA ILE A 76 -34.94 3.85 50.04
C ILE A 76 -33.72 2.93 49.92
N PRO A 77 -33.75 1.93 49.00
CA PRO A 77 -32.76 0.85 48.97
C PRO A 77 -31.49 1.17 48.15
N GLY A 78 -31.33 2.37 47.61
CA GLY A 78 -30.22 2.65 46.70
C GLY A 78 -29.99 4.12 46.45
N TYR A 79 -28.94 4.43 45.69
CA TYR A 79 -28.57 5.80 45.35
C TYR A 79 -29.72 6.55 44.69
N VAL A 80 -30.03 7.74 45.21
CA VAL A 80 -31.04 8.65 44.68
C VAL A 80 -30.39 9.91 44.15
N VAL A 81 -30.83 10.31 42.95
CA VAL A 81 -30.28 11.46 42.24
C VAL A 81 -30.74 12.76 42.88
N GLU A 82 -29.87 13.77 42.86
CA GLU A 82 -30.22 15.14 43.27
C GLU A 82 -31.42 15.68 42.49
N GLY A 83 -32.26 16.47 43.18
CA GLY A 83 -33.51 17.01 42.63
C GLY A 83 -34.68 16.02 42.59
N THR A 84 -34.54 14.82 43.18
CA THR A 84 -35.66 13.87 43.35
C THR A 84 -36.35 14.01 44.70
N LEU A 85 -37.65 13.70 44.75
CA LEU A 85 -38.38 13.67 46.02
C LEU A 85 -37.73 12.71 47.02
N ALA A 86 -37.30 11.53 46.54
CA ALA A 86 -36.58 10.57 47.36
C ALA A 86 -35.31 11.16 48.00
N LYS A 87 -34.56 12.01 47.28
CA LYS A 87 -33.41 12.71 47.85
C LYS A 87 -33.80 13.75 48.89
N THR A 88 -34.89 14.49 48.67
CA THR A 88 -35.40 15.51 49.60
C THR A 88 -35.85 14.90 50.92
N ILE A 89 -36.58 13.78 50.90
CA ILE A 89 -37.15 13.18 52.11
C ILE A 89 -36.11 12.49 53.01
N ILE A 90 -34.92 12.18 52.50
CA ILE A 90 -33.80 11.66 53.31
C ILE A 90 -33.37 12.67 54.38
N ASN A 91 -33.54 13.97 54.12
CA ASN A 91 -33.26 15.02 55.10
C ASN A 91 -34.41 15.24 56.09
N GLU A 92 -35.46 14.41 56.06
CA GLU A 92 -36.62 14.45 56.94
C GLU A 92 -37.26 15.85 57.09
N PRO A 93 -37.68 16.49 55.97
CA PRO A 93 -38.37 17.77 56.04
C PRO A 93 -39.70 17.63 56.79
N ARG A 94 -40.15 18.69 57.46
CA ARG A 94 -41.45 18.67 58.17
C ARG A 94 -42.64 18.49 57.24
N GLU A 95 -42.51 18.99 56.01
CA GLU A 95 -43.56 18.98 55.00
C GLU A 95 -42.99 18.58 53.63
N VAL A 96 -43.83 17.95 52.81
CA VAL A 96 -43.50 17.49 51.46
C VAL A 96 -44.58 17.93 50.47
N THR A 97 -44.18 18.18 49.23
CA THR A 97 -45.11 18.51 48.13
C THR A 97 -45.62 17.21 47.48
N LEU A 98 -46.93 17.02 47.49
CA LEU A 98 -47.63 15.90 46.85
C LEU A 98 -47.70 16.08 45.33
N ALA A 99 -48.07 15.01 44.60
CA ALA A 99 -48.12 15.03 43.14
C ALA A 99 -49.17 16.02 42.59
N ASN A 100 -50.20 16.34 43.38
CA ASN A 100 -51.22 17.33 43.05
C ASN A 100 -50.77 18.79 43.30
N GLY A 101 -49.54 19.01 43.76
CA GLY A 101 -48.99 20.33 44.08
C GLY A 101 -49.36 20.86 45.47
N LEU A 102 -50.14 20.12 46.25
CA LEU A 102 -50.45 20.47 47.64
C LEU A 102 -49.33 20.05 48.58
N THR A 103 -49.27 20.68 49.74
CA THR A 103 -48.32 20.34 50.80
C THR A 103 -48.96 19.43 51.84
N ALA A 104 -48.21 18.44 52.33
CA ALA A 104 -48.63 17.53 53.39
C ALA A 104 -47.52 17.35 54.45
N PRO A 105 -47.88 17.10 55.73
CA PRO A 105 -46.90 16.82 56.76
C PRO A 105 -46.25 15.45 56.54
N LEU A 106 -44.92 15.38 56.69
CA LEU A 106 -44.17 14.13 56.64
C LEU A 106 -44.04 13.57 58.07
N HIS A 107 -44.89 12.61 58.41
CA HIS A 107 -44.84 11.93 59.71
C HIS A 107 -44.29 10.51 59.62
N MET A 108 -44.33 9.89 58.45
CA MET A 108 -43.80 8.54 58.24
C MET A 108 -42.28 8.51 58.46
N GLN A 109 -41.75 7.36 58.87
CA GLN A 109 -40.30 7.17 59.04
C GLN A 109 -39.62 7.00 57.67
N VAL A 110 -38.46 7.62 57.47
CA VAL A 110 -37.68 7.49 56.23
C VAL A 110 -36.35 6.79 56.54
N HIS A 111 -36.09 5.66 55.89
CA HIS A 111 -34.86 4.90 56.08
C HIS A 111 -34.08 4.83 54.76
N TYR A 112 -32.84 5.28 54.79
CA TYR A 112 -31.90 5.10 53.68
C TYR A 112 -30.98 3.91 53.97
N ILE A 113 -31.18 2.81 53.24
CA ILE A 113 -30.37 1.58 53.39
C ILE A 113 -29.81 1.24 52.02
N SER A 114 -28.54 1.58 51.78
CA SER A 114 -27.92 1.36 50.47
C SER A 114 -27.67 -0.13 50.20
N PHE A 115 -28.46 -0.70 49.29
CA PHE A 115 -28.19 -1.95 48.57
C PHE A 115 -27.61 -1.66 47.18
N SER A 116 -26.85 -0.58 47.06
CA SER A 116 -26.21 -0.24 45.80
C SER A 116 -25.07 -1.24 45.53
N ALA A 117 -25.13 -1.95 44.40
CA ALA A 117 -24.08 -2.88 43.96
C ALA A 117 -22.87 -2.12 43.37
N HIS A 118 -22.38 -1.10 44.10
CA HIS A 118 -21.18 -0.36 43.75
C HIS A 118 -19.99 -0.89 44.54
N ALA A 119 -18.81 -0.82 43.94
CA ALA A 119 -17.57 -1.13 44.63
C ALA A 119 -17.25 -0.06 45.68
N ASP A 120 -16.77 -0.50 46.84
CA ASP A 120 -16.22 0.41 47.85
C ASP A 120 -14.76 0.79 47.53
N PHE A 121 -14.16 1.64 48.36
CA PHE A 121 -12.78 2.05 48.19
C PHE A 121 -11.79 0.87 48.27
N PRO A 122 -11.84 -0.01 49.29
CA PRO A 122 -10.97 -1.19 49.35
C PRO A 122 -11.05 -2.09 48.11
N GLN A 123 -12.26 -2.38 47.62
CA GLN A 123 -12.46 -3.19 46.41
C GLN A 123 -11.88 -2.51 45.17
N THR A 124 -12.16 -1.22 44.99
CA THR A 124 -11.65 -0.44 43.85
C THR A 124 -10.13 -0.32 43.89
N SER A 125 -9.56 -0.07 45.07
CA SER A 125 -8.11 0.04 45.28
C SER A 125 -7.40 -1.28 44.99
N THR A 126 -7.94 -2.40 45.48
CA THR A 126 -7.40 -3.74 45.23
C THR A 126 -7.42 -4.08 43.74
N PHE A 127 -8.54 -3.80 43.07
CA PHE A 127 -8.67 -4.02 41.62
C PHE A 127 -7.64 -3.22 40.81
N LEU A 128 -7.37 -1.97 41.19
CA LEU A 128 -6.38 -1.13 40.51
C LEU A 128 -4.94 -1.55 40.83
N ASP A 129 -4.66 -2.02 42.05
CA ASP A 129 -3.34 -2.52 42.44
C ASP A 129 -2.98 -3.83 41.72
N GLU A 130 -3.97 -4.69 41.44
CA GLU A 130 -3.77 -5.92 40.66
C GLU A 130 -3.52 -5.62 39.18
N LEU A 131 -4.26 -4.67 38.60
CA LEU A 131 -4.14 -4.35 37.16
C LEU A 131 -2.96 -3.43 36.82
N ARG A 132 -2.56 -2.55 37.74
CA ARG A 132 -1.56 -1.48 37.54
C ARG A 132 -1.66 -0.77 36.19
N PRO A 133 -2.84 -0.26 35.80
CA PRO A 133 -3.01 0.39 34.51
C PRO A 133 -2.21 1.71 34.46
N PRO A 134 -1.57 2.06 33.32
CA PRO A 134 -0.78 3.29 33.21
C PRO A 134 -1.64 4.56 33.27
N ASN A 135 -2.92 4.47 32.92
CA ASN A 135 -3.87 5.59 32.96
C ASN A 135 -5.17 5.14 33.62
N ILE A 136 -5.63 5.88 34.63
CA ILE A 136 -6.88 5.65 35.37
C ILE A 136 -7.79 6.86 35.13
N ILE A 137 -9.00 6.62 34.61
CA ILE A 137 -10.00 7.66 34.31
C ILE A 137 -11.22 7.44 35.21
N LEU A 138 -11.44 8.35 36.16
CA LEU A 138 -12.58 8.31 37.07
C LEU A 138 -13.80 8.98 36.43
N VAL A 139 -14.91 8.24 36.40
CA VAL A 139 -16.21 8.67 35.85
C VAL A 139 -17.33 8.12 36.73
N HIS A 140 -18.58 8.55 36.46
CA HIS A 140 -19.78 8.03 37.14
C HIS A 140 -19.72 8.09 38.67
N GLY A 141 -19.27 9.22 39.21
CA GLY A 141 -19.29 9.51 40.64
C GLY A 141 -19.68 10.95 40.92
N GLU A 142 -20.03 11.24 42.18
CA GLU A 142 -20.22 12.62 42.64
C GLU A 142 -18.87 13.35 42.63
N ALA A 143 -18.88 14.65 42.29
CA ALA A 143 -17.66 15.40 41.96
C ALA A 143 -16.66 15.50 43.13
N ASN A 144 -17.14 15.69 44.37
CA ASN A 144 -16.30 15.79 45.55
C ASN A 144 -15.73 14.42 45.95
N GLU A 145 -16.56 13.37 45.94
CA GLU A 145 -16.15 12.00 46.24
C GLU A 145 -15.18 11.45 45.19
N MET A 146 -15.37 11.77 43.91
CA MET A 146 -14.38 11.46 42.86
C MET A 146 -13.05 12.20 43.10
N SER A 147 -13.10 13.45 43.56
CA SER A 147 -11.89 14.22 43.87
C SER A 147 -11.12 13.62 45.05
N ARG A 148 -11.84 13.16 46.08
CA ARG A 148 -11.28 12.44 47.23
C ARG A 148 -10.67 11.09 46.82
N LEU A 149 -11.39 10.33 45.99
CA LEU A 149 -10.91 9.06 45.44
C LEU A 149 -9.63 9.27 44.63
N LYS A 150 -9.62 10.27 43.73
CA LYS A 150 -8.45 10.65 42.94
C LYS A 150 -7.23 10.95 43.83
N GLN A 151 -7.41 11.76 44.88
CA GLN A 151 -6.32 12.10 45.80
C GLN A 151 -5.75 10.86 46.50
N ARG A 152 -6.61 9.95 46.96
CA ARG A 152 -6.18 8.70 47.58
C ARG A 152 -5.43 7.78 46.60
N LEU A 153 -5.90 7.68 45.36
CA LEU A 153 -5.22 6.88 44.33
C LEU A 153 -3.86 7.48 43.95
N ILE A 154 -3.75 8.80 43.85
CA ILE A 154 -2.46 9.47 43.61
C ILE A 154 -1.49 9.19 44.75
N SER A 155 -1.93 9.26 46.02
CA SER A 155 -1.07 8.95 47.16
C SER A 155 -0.69 7.47 47.24
N GLN A 156 -1.58 6.57 46.82
CA GLN A 156 -1.33 5.13 46.83
C GLN A 156 -0.30 4.73 45.76
N PHE A 157 -0.38 5.36 44.58
CA PHE A 157 0.49 5.08 43.44
C PHE A 157 1.66 6.06 43.32
N ASP A 158 2.01 6.75 44.41
CA ASP A 158 3.13 7.68 44.45
C ASP A 158 4.44 6.95 44.07
N GLY A 159 5.26 7.60 43.25
CA GLY A 159 6.47 7.01 42.67
C GLY A 159 6.25 6.04 41.50
N THR A 160 5.02 5.79 41.05
CA THR A 160 4.75 5.04 39.80
C THR A 160 4.40 5.97 38.63
N ASN A 161 4.47 5.47 37.39
CA ASN A 161 4.08 6.23 36.19
C ASN A 161 2.57 6.15 35.90
N ILE A 162 1.73 5.96 36.93
CA ILE A 162 0.28 5.84 36.78
C ILE A 162 -0.35 7.23 36.82
N LYS A 163 -1.08 7.59 35.75
CA LYS A 163 -1.77 8.87 35.65
C LYS A 163 -3.25 8.73 36.03
N VAL A 164 -3.68 9.41 37.08
CA VAL A 164 -5.09 9.43 37.50
C VAL A 164 -5.77 10.73 37.07
N VAL A 165 -6.85 10.64 36.28
CA VAL A 165 -7.63 11.79 35.80
C VAL A 165 -9.12 11.62 36.12
N SER A 166 -9.82 12.75 36.27
CA SER A 166 -11.25 12.81 36.60
C SER A 166 -11.89 13.91 35.73
N PRO A 167 -12.13 13.65 34.44
CA PRO A 167 -12.59 14.67 33.50
C PRO A 167 -14.02 15.10 33.81
N LYS A 168 -14.30 16.39 33.58
CA LYS A 168 -15.67 16.92 33.58
C LYS A 168 -16.40 16.56 32.29
N ASN A 169 -17.71 16.70 32.27
CA ASN A 169 -18.49 16.57 31.03
C ASN A 169 -17.93 17.52 29.95
N CYS A 170 -17.82 17.01 28.73
CA CYS A 170 -17.21 17.69 27.58
C CYS A 170 -15.72 18.01 27.70
N GLN A 171 -15.00 17.49 28.71
CA GLN A 171 -13.55 17.61 28.81
C GLN A 171 -12.87 16.44 28.09
N SER A 172 -12.07 16.74 27.07
CA SER A 172 -11.26 15.74 26.37
C SER A 172 -10.08 15.26 27.24
N VAL A 173 -9.77 13.97 27.16
CA VAL A 173 -8.58 13.36 27.74
C VAL A 173 -7.70 12.86 26.61
N GLU A 174 -6.54 13.49 26.42
CA GLU A 174 -5.58 13.12 25.40
C GLU A 174 -4.54 12.14 25.95
N MET A 175 -4.26 11.08 25.18
CA MET A 175 -3.28 10.05 25.50
C MET A 175 -2.48 9.72 24.25
N TYR A 176 -1.16 9.67 24.38
CA TYR A 176 -0.25 9.36 23.30
C TYR A 176 0.29 7.94 23.47
N PHE A 177 0.16 7.13 22.44
CA PHE A 177 0.65 5.76 22.41
C PHE A 177 1.70 5.65 21.31
N SER A 178 2.98 5.56 21.70
CA SER A 178 4.04 5.17 20.76
C SER A 178 3.91 3.67 20.50
N SER A 179 3.61 3.33 19.25
CA SER A 179 3.58 1.94 18.79
C SER A 179 4.67 1.73 17.75
N GLU A 180 5.51 0.73 17.98
CA GLU A 180 6.41 0.23 16.96
C GLU A 180 5.56 -0.46 15.89
N LYS A 181 5.73 -0.05 14.63
CA LYS A 181 5.01 -0.64 13.51
C LYS A 181 5.78 -1.85 13.01
N MET A 182 5.26 -3.03 13.29
CA MET A 182 5.82 -4.29 12.81
C MET A 182 5.21 -4.66 11.45
N ALA A 183 6.05 -4.71 10.42
CA ALA A 183 5.68 -5.28 9.13
C ALA A 183 6.17 -6.73 9.03
N LYS A 184 5.30 -7.64 8.58
CA LYS A 184 5.65 -9.05 8.39
C LYS A 184 5.98 -9.32 6.93
N THR A 185 7.14 -9.92 6.66
CA THR A 185 7.48 -10.47 5.34
C THR A 185 6.61 -11.69 5.05
N ILE A 186 6.02 -11.76 3.86
CA ILE A 186 5.16 -12.86 3.42
C ILE A 186 5.53 -13.25 1.99
N GLY A 187 5.38 -14.53 1.67
CA GLY A 187 5.63 -15.08 0.35
C GLY A 187 7.11 -15.30 0.09
N ARG A 188 7.55 -15.10 -1.15
CA ARG A 188 8.93 -15.35 -1.58
C ARG A 188 9.94 -14.49 -0.84
N LEU A 189 9.55 -13.26 -0.49
CA LEU A 189 10.35 -12.34 0.33
C LEU A 189 10.63 -12.86 1.75
N ALA A 190 9.93 -13.90 2.20
CA ALA A 190 10.16 -14.56 3.48
C ALA A 190 10.99 -15.85 3.37
N GLU A 191 11.33 -16.31 2.15
CA GLU A 191 12.09 -17.57 1.95
C GLU A 191 13.55 -17.43 2.41
N LYS A 192 14.17 -16.27 2.15
CA LYS A 192 15.51 -15.94 2.64
C LYS A 192 15.40 -14.93 3.76
N VAL A 193 15.95 -15.26 4.93
CA VAL A 193 16.10 -14.29 6.02
C VAL A 193 17.22 -13.31 5.63
N PRO A 194 16.95 -12.00 5.57
CA PRO A 194 17.97 -11.01 5.20
C PRO A 194 19.05 -10.90 6.29
N GLU A 195 20.29 -10.70 5.85
CA GLU A 195 21.41 -10.41 6.77
C GLU A 195 21.36 -8.97 7.29
N VAL A 196 22.07 -8.69 8.39
CA VAL A 196 22.10 -7.35 8.99
C VAL A 196 22.75 -6.37 8.00
N GLY A 197 21.96 -5.42 7.50
CA GLY A 197 22.38 -4.43 6.49
C GLY A 197 21.97 -4.76 5.06
N GLU A 198 21.38 -5.94 4.81
CA GLU A 198 20.83 -6.30 3.50
C GLU A 198 19.50 -5.55 3.27
N SER A 199 19.43 -4.80 2.18
CA SER A 199 18.20 -4.08 1.80
C SER A 199 17.15 -5.05 1.26
N SER A 200 15.98 -5.11 1.90
CA SER A 200 14.82 -5.84 1.39
C SER A 200 13.86 -4.87 0.68
N SER A 201 13.52 -5.16 -0.57
CA SER A 201 12.57 -4.38 -1.37
C SER A 201 11.30 -5.18 -1.64
N GLY A 202 10.13 -4.56 -1.50
CA GLY A 202 8.85 -5.22 -1.70
C GLY A 202 7.68 -4.25 -1.58
N LEU A 203 6.47 -4.75 -1.85
CA LEU A 203 5.23 -3.99 -1.68
C LEU A 203 4.77 -4.06 -0.23
N LEU A 204 4.63 -2.90 0.41
CA LEU A 204 4.03 -2.78 1.74
C LEU A 204 2.51 -2.67 1.63
N VAL A 205 1.80 -3.70 2.05
CA VAL A 205 0.34 -3.75 2.12
C VAL A 205 -0.10 -3.50 3.56
N LYS A 206 -0.98 -2.52 3.75
CA LYS A 206 -1.59 -2.21 5.05
C LYS A 206 -3.04 -2.68 5.05
N LYS A 207 -3.39 -3.59 5.97
CA LYS A 207 -4.77 -4.02 6.24
C LYS A 207 -5.11 -3.70 7.70
N GLY A 208 -5.86 -2.62 7.93
CA GLY A 208 -6.14 -2.12 9.27
C GLY A 208 -4.85 -1.71 9.99
N PHE A 209 -4.53 -2.38 11.10
CA PHE A 209 -3.30 -2.16 11.88
C PHE A 209 -2.17 -3.16 11.53
N THR A 210 -2.42 -4.10 10.62
CA THR A 210 -1.40 -5.07 10.19
C THR A 210 -0.67 -4.57 8.96
N TYR A 211 0.65 -4.66 9.01
CA TYR A 211 1.56 -4.31 7.94
C TYR A 211 2.20 -5.59 7.40
N GLN A 212 2.18 -5.75 6.09
CA GLN A 212 2.73 -6.92 5.42
C GLN A 212 3.60 -6.44 4.27
N ILE A 213 4.82 -6.96 4.15
CA ILE A 213 5.69 -6.71 3.01
C ILE A 213 5.76 -8.00 2.19
N MET A 214 5.54 -7.90 0.89
CA MET A 214 5.46 -9.05 -0.01
C MET A 214 5.99 -8.71 -1.40
N ALA A 215 6.26 -9.73 -2.20
CA ALA A 215 6.71 -9.54 -3.56
C ALA A 215 5.51 -9.13 -4.45
N PRO A 216 5.72 -8.37 -5.54
CA PRO A 216 4.63 -8.00 -6.44
C PRO A 216 3.82 -9.18 -6.98
N GLU A 217 4.46 -10.33 -7.17
CA GLU A 217 3.85 -11.55 -7.68
C GLU A 217 2.93 -12.21 -6.65
N ASP A 218 3.27 -12.06 -5.36
CA ASP A 218 2.55 -12.64 -4.23
C ASP A 218 1.30 -11.81 -3.85
N LEU A 219 1.17 -10.60 -4.40
CA LEU A 219 0.08 -9.68 -4.08
C LEU A 219 -1.29 -10.33 -4.29
N ARG A 220 -1.50 -11.02 -5.42
CA ARG A 220 -2.77 -11.67 -5.76
C ARG A 220 -3.05 -12.91 -4.90
N VAL A 221 -2.02 -13.52 -4.33
CA VAL A 221 -2.13 -14.73 -3.51
C VAL A 221 -2.60 -14.39 -2.10
N TYR A 222 -2.03 -13.33 -1.51
CA TYR A 222 -2.27 -12.97 -0.11
C TYR A 222 -3.25 -11.80 0.06
N THR A 223 -3.60 -11.12 -1.02
CA THR A 223 -4.52 -9.99 -1.00
C THR A 223 -5.58 -10.11 -2.09
N GLN A 224 -6.62 -9.30 -2.01
CA GLN A 224 -7.62 -9.18 -3.08
C GLN A 224 -7.16 -8.23 -4.20
N LEU A 225 -5.93 -7.73 -4.14
CA LEU A 225 -5.37 -6.82 -5.13
C LEU A 225 -4.66 -7.64 -6.22
N SER A 226 -4.82 -7.19 -7.45
CA SER A 226 -4.11 -7.73 -8.62
C SER A 226 -3.20 -6.67 -9.21
N THR A 227 -2.02 -7.08 -9.65
CA THR A 227 -1.18 -6.24 -10.52
C THR A 227 -1.70 -6.31 -11.95
N ALA A 228 -1.62 -5.19 -12.67
CA ALA A 228 -1.92 -5.12 -14.09
C ALA A 228 -0.82 -4.28 -14.75
N ASN A 229 -0.30 -4.77 -15.87
CA ASN A 229 0.64 -4.03 -16.70
C ASN A 229 -0.13 -3.48 -17.90
N ILE A 230 0.11 -2.22 -18.24
CA ILE A 230 -0.50 -1.57 -19.39
C ILE A 230 0.56 -1.49 -20.48
N THR A 231 0.35 -2.19 -21.59
CA THR A 231 1.17 -2.06 -22.80
C THR A 231 0.47 -1.14 -23.78
N GLN A 232 1.19 -0.15 -24.30
CA GLN A 232 0.69 0.76 -25.31
C GLN A 232 1.25 0.40 -26.68
N ARG A 233 0.41 0.54 -27.70
CA ARG A 233 0.76 0.31 -29.11
C ARG A 233 0.20 1.43 -29.97
N VAL A 234 1.04 2.07 -30.77
CA VAL A 234 0.66 3.18 -31.65
C VAL A 234 1.18 2.93 -33.05
N ALA A 235 0.33 3.08 -34.07
CA ALA A 235 0.72 3.06 -35.47
C ALA A 235 0.93 4.49 -35.98
N VAL A 236 2.11 4.74 -36.53
CA VAL A 236 2.52 6.05 -37.07
C VAL A 236 2.70 5.91 -38.59
N PRO A 237 2.01 6.73 -39.41
CA PRO A 237 2.18 6.71 -40.85
C PRO A 237 3.63 7.00 -41.26
N TYR A 238 4.20 6.14 -42.09
CA TYR A 238 5.57 6.26 -42.58
C TYR A 238 5.77 5.42 -43.84
N SER A 239 6.30 6.02 -44.90
CA SER A 239 6.52 5.38 -46.21
C SER A 239 7.99 5.37 -46.65
N GLY A 240 8.91 5.75 -45.76
CA GLY A 240 10.35 5.77 -46.04
C GLY A 240 11.04 4.43 -45.77
N SER A 241 12.34 4.37 -46.01
CA SER A 241 13.14 3.19 -45.67
C SER A 241 13.35 3.10 -44.15
N PHE A 242 13.17 1.91 -43.59
CA PHE A 242 13.39 1.62 -42.17
C PHE A 242 14.81 1.95 -41.67
N GLU A 243 15.80 1.89 -42.57
CA GLU A 243 17.18 2.29 -42.25
C GLU A 243 17.32 3.80 -41.95
N VAL A 244 16.44 4.64 -42.51
CA VAL A 244 16.43 6.08 -42.21
C VAL A 244 15.94 6.31 -40.78
N ILE A 245 14.91 5.57 -40.34
CA ILE A 245 14.45 5.60 -38.94
C ILE A 245 15.58 5.16 -38.02
N LYS A 246 16.24 4.03 -38.32
CA LYS A 246 17.37 3.51 -37.56
C LYS A 246 18.50 4.52 -37.44
N TYR A 247 18.88 5.15 -38.54
CA TYR A 247 19.94 6.16 -38.56
C TYR A 247 19.59 7.36 -37.68
N ARG A 248 18.38 7.91 -37.81
CA ARG A 248 17.93 9.06 -37.01
C ARG A 248 17.82 8.73 -35.52
N LEU A 249 17.33 7.54 -35.18
CA LEU A 249 17.28 7.08 -33.79
C LEU A 249 18.68 7.00 -33.17
N LYS A 250 19.68 6.50 -33.91
CA LYS A 250 21.07 6.45 -33.44
C LYS A 250 21.73 7.82 -33.23
N GLN A 251 21.18 8.89 -33.82
CA GLN A 251 21.64 10.25 -33.56
C GLN A 251 21.10 10.83 -32.24
N ILE A 252 19.97 10.30 -31.75
CA ILE A 252 19.25 10.80 -30.56
C ILE A 252 19.49 9.90 -29.35
N TYR A 253 19.51 8.58 -29.57
CA TYR A 253 19.60 7.55 -28.55
C TYR A 253 20.90 6.78 -28.68
N GLU A 254 21.54 6.55 -27.53
CA GLU A 254 22.78 5.78 -27.44
C GLU A 254 22.56 4.28 -27.72
N SER A 255 21.43 3.74 -27.26
CA SER A 255 21.04 2.34 -27.45
C SER A 255 19.90 2.23 -28.47
N VAL A 256 20.25 1.73 -29.67
CA VAL A 256 19.31 1.37 -30.73
C VAL A 256 19.76 0.04 -31.35
N GLU A 257 19.08 -1.03 -30.94
CA GLU A 257 19.42 -2.40 -31.34
C GLU A 257 18.40 -2.94 -32.35
N SER A 258 18.86 -3.71 -33.33
CA SER A 258 17.97 -4.44 -34.23
C SER A 258 17.57 -5.75 -33.57
N SER A 259 16.27 -5.93 -33.34
CA SER A 259 15.74 -7.22 -32.89
C SER A 259 15.18 -7.99 -34.08
N THR A 260 15.40 -9.31 -34.07
CA THR A 260 14.80 -10.27 -35.00
C THR A 260 13.86 -11.24 -34.27
N GLU A 261 13.48 -10.91 -33.03
CA GLU A 261 12.71 -11.82 -32.20
C GLU A 261 11.22 -11.83 -32.60
N GLU A 262 10.73 -13.05 -32.82
CA GLU A 262 9.33 -13.51 -32.90
C GLU A 262 8.50 -13.20 -34.15
N SER A 263 8.96 -12.38 -35.09
CA SER A 263 8.27 -12.19 -36.38
C SER A 263 9.27 -11.89 -37.49
N ASP A 264 9.02 -12.36 -38.73
CA ASP A 264 9.81 -12.04 -39.94
C ASP A 264 9.84 -10.53 -40.31
N VAL A 265 9.42 -9.67 -39.37
CA VAL A 265 9.26 -8.23 -39.52
C VAL A 265 10.44 -7.50 -38.88
N PRO A 266 11.14 -6.62 -39.62
CA PRO A 266 12.22 -5.81 -39.05
C PRO A 266 11.79 -5.00 -37.83
N ALA A 267 12.53 -5.11 -36.72
CA ALA A 267 12.26 -4.41 -35.47
C ALA A 267 13.50 -3.68 -34.91
N LEU A 268 13.27 -2.55 -34.25
CA LEU A 268 14.29 -1.78 -33.52
C LEU A 268 13.87 -1.60 -32.07
N ILE A 269 14.78 -1.87 -31.14
CA ILE A 269 14.59 -1.59 -29.71
C ILE A 269 15.33 -0.29 -29.39
N VAL A 270 14.58 0.72 -28.95
CA VAL A 270 15.10 2.03 -28.59
C VAL A 270 15.18 2.11 -27.06
N HIS A 271 16.39 2.36 -26.56
CA HIS A 271 16.66 2.56 -25.13
C HIS A 271 16.11 1.41 -24.26
N GLU A 272 16.16 0.17 -24.77
CA GLU A 272 15.70 -1.07 -24.10
C GLU A 272 14.22 -1.06 -23.65
N ARG A 273 13.41 -0.12 -24.15
CA ARG A 273 12.06 0.16 -23.62
C ARG A 273 10.97 0.23 -24.67
N VAL A 274 11.28 0.82 -25.82
CA VAL A 274 10.31 1.04 -26.91
C VAL A 274 10.71 0.21 -28.11
N THR A 275 9.81 -0.63 -28.58
CA THR A 275 10.03 -1.45 -29.78
C THR A 275 9.33 -0.83 -30.97
N VAL A 276 10.03 -0.70 -32.09
CA VAL A 276 9.57 -0.09 -33.34
C VAL A 276 9.55 -1.17 -34.42
N HIS A 277 8.38 -1.51 -34.95
CA HIS A 277 8.16 -2.56 -35.94
C HIS A 277 7.76 -1.98 -37.30
N LEU A 278 8.36 -2.46 -38.39
CA LEU A 278 7.93 -2.16 -39.75
C LEU A 278 6.81 -3.12 -40.19
N ASP A 279 5.62 -2.98 -39.61
CA ASP A 279 4.49 -3.87 -39.90
C ASP A 279 3.93 -3.71 -41.33
N SER A 280 4.21 -2.59 -42.00
CA SER A 280 3.66 -2.23 -43.32
C SER A 280 4.58 -1.27 -44.08
N GLU A 281 4.42 -1.20 -45.40
CA GLU A 281 5.08 -0.19 -46.24
C GLU A 281 4.56 1.24 -46.00
N SER A 282 3.43 1.39 -45.32
CA SER A 282 2.74 2.69 -45.13
C SER A 282 2.68 3.18 -43.69
N TYR A 283 3.07 2.35 -42.71
CA TYR A 283 3.13 2.73 -41.31
C TYR A 283 4.13 1.89 -40.54
N VAL A 284 4.60 2.45 -39.43
CA VAL A 284 5.46 1.80 -38.45
C VAL A 284 4.72 1.76 -37.11
N THR A 285 4.87 0.67 -36.38
CA THR A 285 4.21 0.48 -35.09
C THR A 285 5.23 0.64 -33.97
N LEU A 286 4.87 1.40 -32.93
CA LEU A 286 5.62 1.44 -31.68
C LEU A 286 4.87 0.65 -30.62
N GLN A 287 5.58 -0.12 -29.81
CA GLN A 287 5.05 -0.87 -28.68
C GLN A 287 5.94 -0.70 -27.45
N TRP A 288 5.36 -0.36 -26.30
CA TRP A 288 6.08 -0.16 -25.03
C TRP A 288 5.20 -0.44 -23.82
N SER A 289 5.82 -0.61 -22.65
CA SER A 289 5.11 -0.66 -21.36
C SER A 289 4.87 0.76 -20.86
N SER A 290 3.65 1.07 -20.42
CA SER A 290 3.27 2.41 -19.95
C SER A 290 3.97 2.72 -18.61
N ASP A 291 4.98 3.56 -18.68
CA ASP A 291 5.69 4.14 -17.55
C ASP A 291 6.27 5.50 -17.97
N PRO A 292 6.51 6.43 -17.02
CA PRO A 292 6.87 7.81 -17.36
C PRO A 292 8.09 7.95 -18.29
N ILE A 293 9.06 7.05 -18.18
CA ILE A 293 10.28 7.11 -19.00
C ILE A 293 10.00 6.52 -20.38
N SER A 294 9.34 5.35 -20.44
CA SER A 294 9.00 4.73 -21.72
C SER A 294 8.02 5.58 -22.53
N ASP A 295 7.08 6.26 -21.88
CA ASP A 295 6.14 7.20 -22.51
C ASP A 295 6.88 8.42 -23.11
N MET A 296 7.87 8.97 -22.39
CA MET A 296 8.72 10.05 -22.91
C MET A 296 9.55 9.62 -24.13
N VAL A 297 10.13 8.41 -24.07
CA VAL A 297 10.90 7.86 -25.19
C VAL A 297 9.98 7.62 -26.38
N SER A 298 8.79 7.03 -26.19
CA SER A 298 7.85 6.78 -27.27
C SER A 298 7.39 8.07 -27.93
N ASP A 299 7.05 9.12 -27.17
CA ASP A 299 6.62 10.41 -27.72
C ASP A 299 7.71 11.05 -28.59
N SER A 300 8.97 10.96 -28.13
CA SER A 300 10.11 11.44 -28.89
C SER A 300 10.33 10.64 -30.18
N VAL A 301 10.20 9.31 -30.15
CA VAL A 301 10.30 8.45 -31.34
C VAL A 301 9.17 8.77 -32.33
N VAL A 302 7.93 8.90 -31.86
CA VAL A 302 6.78 9.28 -32.70
C VAL A 302 7.01 10.64 -33.36
N SER A 303 7.42 11.64 -32.59
CA SER A 303 7.73 12.98 -33.08
C SER A 303 8.83 12.95 -34.15
N MET A 304 9.88 12.15 -33.93
CA MET A 304 10.97 11.98 -34.89
C MET A 304 10.46 11.36 -36.20
N ILE A 305 9.66 10.29 -36.15
CA ILE A 305 9.12 9.62 -37.35
C ILE A 305 8.22 10.58 -38.14
N LEU A 306 7.34 11.32 -37.45
CA LEU A 306 6.48 12.32 -38.09
C LEU A 306 7.26 13.47 -38.74
N ASN A 307 8.39 13.88 -38.14
CA ASN A 307 9.27 14.90 -38.73
C ASN A 307 10.01 14.39 -39.97
N ILE A 308 10.44 13.12 -40.00
CA ILE A 308 11.03 12.52 -41.20
C ILE A 308 10.02 12.54 -42.36
N GLY A 309 8.73 12.30 -42.09
CA GLY A 309 7.69 12.36 -43.12
C GLY A 309 7.38 13.76 -43.65
N ARG A 310 7.67 14.81 -42.87
CA ARG A 310 7.47 16.23 -43.26
C ARG A 310 8.65 16.81 -44.04
N GLU A 311 9.86 16.40 -43.70
CA GLU A 311 11.07 16.77 -44.42
C GLU A 311 11.28 15.77 -45.57
N GLY A 312 10.90 16.13 -46.80
CA GLY A 312 11.23 15.32 -47.98
C GLY A 312 12.74 14.97 -48.03
N PRO A 313 13.15 13.88 -48.71
CA PRO A 313 14.49 13.31 -48.58
C PRO A 313 15.57 14.34 -48.92
N LYS A 314 16.17 14.94 -47.88
CA LYS A 314 17.42 15.70 -48.02
C LYS A 314 18.52 14.66 -48.14
N VAL A 315 19.16 14.61 -49.30
CA VAL A 315 20.42 13.87 -49.50
C VAL A 315 21.47 14.57 -48.66
N ILE A 316 21.67 14.09 -47.43
CA ILE A 316 22.78 14.48 -46.59
C ILE A 316 23.92 13.52 -46.98
N PRO A 317 25.09 14.03 -47.40
CA PRO A 317 26.23 13.16 -47.62
C PRO A 317 26.53 12.45 -46.31
N VAL A 318 26.55 11.12 -46.33
CA VAL A 318 27.00 10.32 -45.20
C VAL A 318 28.43 10.75 -44.92
N GLU A 319 28.67 11.44 -43.81
CA GLU A 319 30.01 11.50 -43.24
C GLU A 319 30.33 10.06 -42.85
N GLU A 320 31.13 9.39 -43.68
CA GLU A 320 31.69 8.11 -43.33
C GLU A 320 32.38 8.27 -41.98
N ALA A 321 31.94 7.47 -41.01
CA ALA A 321 32.69 7.21 -39.80
C ALA A 321 34.17 7.05 -40.18
N VAL A 322 35.05 7.78 -39.50
CA VAL A 322 36.50 7.78 -39.75
C VAL A 322 37.01 6.34 -39.62
N LYS A 323 37.00 5.59 -40.72
CA LYS A 323 37.64 4.29 -40.86
C LYS A 323 39.14 4.58 -40.80
N THR A 324 39.86 3.92 -39.90
CA THR A 324 41.32 4.04 -39.78
C THR A 324 41.98 3.77 -41.14
N LYS A 325 43.09 4.47 -41.44
CA LYS A 325 43.85 4.31 -42.70
C LYS A 325 44.16 2.84 -43.04
N GLU A 326 44.35 2.00 -42.02
CA GLU A 326 44.60 0.57 -42.18
C GLU A 326 43.38 -0.22 -42.70
N GLU A 327 42.17 0.20 -42.35
CA GLU A 327 40.93 -0.49 -42.75
C GLU A 327 40.56 -0.15 -44.20
N THR A 328 40.78 1.10 -44.61
CA THR A 328 40.68 1.54 -46.01
C THR A 328 41.72 0.84 -46.89
N GLU A 329 42.95 0.62 -46.40
CA GLU A 329 43.96 -0.16 -47.13
C GLU A 329 43.60 -1.64 -47.27
N ARG A 330 43.01 -2.27 -46.24
CA ARG A 330 42.53 -3.66 -46.33
C ARG A 330 41.38 -3.82 -47.31
N ILE A 331 40.43 -2.87 -47.33
CA ILE A 331 39.32 -2.88 -48.29
C ILE A 331 39.86 -2.69 -49.72
N ALA A 332 40.77 -1.74 -49.91
CA ALA A 332 41.44 -1.52 -51.20
C ALA A 332 42.16 -2.79 -51.69
N GLN A 333 42.91 -3.49 -50.82
CA GLN A 333 43.57 -4.74 -51.17
C GLN A 333 42.60 -5.87 -51.55
N LYS A 334 41.45 -5.98 -50.85
CA LYS A 334 40.41 -6.96 -51.21
C LYS A 334 39.78 -6.67 -52.57
N VAL A 335 39.55 -5.40 -52.90
CA VAL A 335 39.01 -4.98 -54.20
C VAL A 335 40.03 -5.24 -55.32
N VAL A 336 41.30 -4.91 -55.09
CA VAL A 336 42.40 -5.21 -56.03
C VAL A 336 42.47 -6.72 -56.30
N TYR A 337 42.42 -7.54 -55.25
CA TYR A 337 42.39 -9.00 -55.38
C TYR A 337 41.21 -9.48 -56.23
N ALA A 338 39.97 -9.05 -55.92
CA ALA A 338 38.78 -9.47 -56.65
C ALA A 338 38.83 -9.09 -58.14
N LEU A 339 39.37 -7.91 -58.46
CA LEU A 339 39.52 -7.46 -59.86
C LEU A 339 40.63 -8.20 -60.60
N MET A 340 41.74 -8.54 -59.91
CA MET A 340 42.81 -9.36 -60.49
C MET A 340 42.34 -10.79 -60.76
N VAL A 341 41.58 -11.40 -59.83
CA VAL A 341 40.92 -12.70 -60.03
C VAL A 341 39.97 -12.65 -61.23
N SER A 342 39.18 -11.58 -61.37
CA SER A 342 38.28 -11.42 -62.52
C SER A 342 39.02 -11.32 -63.86
N LEU A 343 40.18 -10.65 -63.90
CA LEU A 343 40.93 -10.42 -65.14
C LEU A 343 41.86 -11.57 -65.54
N PHE A 344 42.40 -12.31 -64.58
CA PHE A 344 43.45 -13.32 -64.82
C PHE A 344 43.10 -14.72 -64.29
N GLY A 345 41.96 -14.89 -63.63
CA GLY A 345 41.47 -16.19 -63.15
C GLY A 345 42.17 -16.66 -61.87
N ASP A 346 43.32 -17.32 -62.00
CA ASP A 346 44.03 -17.94 -60.87
C ASP A 346 45.02 -16.94 -60.24
N VAL A 347 44.55 -16.26 -59.19
CA VAL A 347 45.35 -15.33 -58.39
C VAL A 347 45.35 -15.80 -56.94
N LYS A 348 46.53 -16.00 -56.37
CA LYS A 348 46.72 -16.39 -54.95
C LYS A 348 47.41 -15.27 -54.19
N VAL A 349 47.02 -15.07 -52.93
CA VAL A 349 47.66 -14.11 -52.03
C VAL A 349 48.80 -14.83 -51.29
N ALA A 350 50.02 -14.32 -51.42
CA ALA A 350 51.19 -14.75 -50.65
C ALA A 350 51.40 -13.86 -49.41
N GLU A 351 52.33 -14.22 -48.53
CA GLU A 351 52.66 -13.45 -47.33
C GLU A 351 53.06 -12.00 -47.68
N GLU A 352 52.64 -11.04 -46.85
CA GLU A 352 52.89 -9.59 -46.98
C GLU A 352 52.22 -8.85 -48.16
N GLY A 353 51.13 -9.38 -48.75
CA GLY A 353 50.35 -8.64 -49.74
C GLY A 353 50.91 -8.71 -51.16
N LYS A 354 51.70 -9.75 -51.46
CA LYS A 354 52.13 -10.12 -52.80
C LYS A 354 51.09 -11.03 -53.45
N PHE A 355 50.84 -10.84 -54.74
CA PHE A 355 49.91 -11.64 -55.54
C PHE A 355 50.70 -12.56 -56.47
N VAL A 356 50.34 -13.84 -56.50
CA VAL A 356 50.86 -14.83 -57.45
C VAL A 356 49.79 -15.09 -58.48
N ILE A 357 50.04 -14.70 -59.72
CA ILE A 357 49.10 -14.79 -60.84
C ILE A 357 49.60 -15.87 -61.79
N SER A 358 48.78 -16.87 -62.08
CA SER A 358 49.11 -17.97 -63.00
C SER A 358 48.21 -17.92 -64.23
N VAL A 359 48.78 -17.74 -65.42
CA VAL A 359 48.04 -17.66 -66.70
C VAL A 359 48.77 -18.51 -67.74
N ASP A 360 48.05 -19.46 -68.34
CA ASP A 360 48.54 -20.29 -69.45
C ASP A 360 49.91 -20.98 -69.23
N GLY A 361 50.22 -21.33 -67.98
CA GLY A 361 51.47 -22.00 -67.58
C GLY A 361 52.60 -21.07 -67.13
N ASP A 362 52.44 -19.76 -67.31
CA ASP A 362 53.38 -18.74 -66.82
C ASP A 362 52.96 -18.23 -65.44
N VAL A 363 53.93 -18.04 -64.55
CA VAL A 363 53.73 -17.55 -63.18
C VAL A 363 54.32 -16.14 -63.05
N ALA A 364 53.52 -15.20 -62.56
CA ALA A 364 53.92 -13.84 -62.28
C ALA A 364 53.72 -13.49 -60.80
N HIS A 365 54.74 -12.86 -60.21
CA HIS A 365 54.70 -12.34 -58.84
C HIS A 365 54.54 -10.82 -58.88
N LEU A 366 53.45 -10.31 -58.31
CA LEU A 366 53.12 -8.89 -58.23
C LEU A 366 53.21 -8.42 -56.78
N ASP A 367 53.96 -7.36 -56.52
CA ASP A 367 53.95 -6.69 -55.22
C ASP A 367 52.77 -5.71 -55.12
N GLY A 368 51.83 -5.96 -54.19
CA GLY A 368 50.63 -5.15 -54.02
C GLY A 368 50.86 -3.74 -53.47
N ARG A 369 52.09 -3.41 -53.03
CA ARG A 369 52.48 -2.06 -52.57
C ARG A 369 53.32 -1.30 -53.59
N SER A 370 54.33 -1.94 -54.19
CA SER A 370 55.23 -1.27 -55.14
C SER A 370 54.72 -1.33 -56.59
N GLY A 371 53.89 -2.30 -56.93
CA GLY A 371 53.44 -2.54 -58.31
C GLY A 371 54.50 -3.19 -59.20
N ASP A 372 55.58 -3.71 -58.61
CA ASP A 372 56.60 -4.47 -59.34
C ASP A 372 56.10 -5.87 -59.69
N VAL A 373 56.37 -6.28 -60.94
CA VAL A 373 55.98 -7.58 -61.48
C VAL A 373 57.22 -8.35 -61.91
N GLU A 374 57.46 -9.50 -61.26
CA GLU A 374 58.46 -10.49 -61.63
C GLU A 374 57.79 -11.61 -62.42
N CYS A 375 58.17 -11.76 -63.69
CA CYS A 375 57.61 -12.75 -64.61
C CYS A 375 58.61 -12.99 -65.74
N GLU A 376 58.82 -14.25 -66.14
CA GLU A 376 59.73 -14.62 -67.24
C GLU A 376 59.17 -14.20 -68.60
N ASN A 377 57.85 -14.17 -68.75
CA ASN A 377 57.16 -13.70 -69.96
C ASN A 377 56.99 -12.17 -69.96
N SER A 378 57.69 -11.49 -70.86
CA SER A 378 57.68 -10.02 -70.98
C SER A 378 56.32 -9.44 -71.38
N THR A 379 55.51 -10.19 -72.13
CA THR A 379 54.17 -9.73 -72.55
C THR A 379 53.15 -9.82 -71.43
N LEU A 380 53.20 -10.88 -70.62
CA LEU A 380 52.36 -11.04 -69.43
C LEU A 380 52.71 -10.00 -68.35
N LYS A 381 54.01 -9.72 -68.18
CA LYS A 381 54.53 -8.69 -67.26
C LYS A 381 53.94 -7.31 -67.54
N GLU A 382 53.98 -6.83 -68.78
CA GLU A 382 53.42 -5.53 -69.17
C GLU A 382 51.89 -5.47 -69.01
N ARG A 383 51.20 -6.59 -69.27
CA ARG A 383 49.75 -6.68 -69.14
C ARG A 383 49.29 -6.61 -67.68
N ILE A 384 49.96 -7.31 -66.78
CA ILE A 384 49.69 -7.27 -65.34
C ILE A 384 50.01 -5.88 -64.78
N LYS A 385 51.15 -5.29 -65.17
CA LYS A 385 51.55 -3.95 -64.73
C LYS A 385 50.55 -2.87 -65.16
N THR A 386 50.07 -2.93 -66.40
CA THR A 386 49.06 -2.00 -66.93
C THR A 386 47.71 -2.18 -66.23
N ALA A 387 47.28 -3.43 -66.00
CA ALA A 387 46.03 -3.72 -65.30
C ALA A 387 46.08 -3.25 -63.84
N PHE A 388 47.17 -3.54 -63.12
CA PHE A 388 47.36 -3.13 -61.74
C PHE A 388 47.36 -1.60 -61.61
N HIS A 389 48.05 -0.87 -62.50
CA HIS A 389 48.07 0.58 -62.47
C HIS A 389 46.67 1.20 -62.69
N ARG A 390 45.86 0.62 -63.59
CA ARG A 390 44.47 1.05 -63.82
C ARG A 390 43.58 0.78 -62.61
N ILE A 391 43.71 -0.40 -62.00
CA ILE A 391 42.95 -0.77 -60.80
C ILE A 391 43.33 0.15 -59.64
N GLN A 392 44.63 0.40 -59.43
CA GLN A 392 45.11 1.28 -58.37
C GLN A 392 44.65 2.73 -58.56
N GLY A 393 44.62 3.23 -59.80
CA GLY A 393 44.06 4.55 -60.14
C GLY A 393 42.54 4.65 -59.95
N ALA A 394 41.80 3.55 -60.11
CA ALA A 394 40.36 3.51 -59.84
C ALA A 394 40.04 3.39 -58.34
N VAL A 395 40.87 2.68 -57.58
CA VAL A 395 40.69 2.45 -56.13
C VAL A 395 41.14 3.66 -55.30
N ARG A 396 42.03 4.51 -55.84
CA ARG A 396 42.47 5.76 -55.21
C ARG A 396 42.05 6.97 -56.07
N PRO A 397 40.85 7.53 -55.86
CA PRO A 397 40.44 8.73 -56.59
C PRO A 397 41.41 9.89 -56.31
N ILE A 398 41.74 10.66 -57.34
CA ILE A 398 42.56 11.87 -57.23
C ILE A 398 41.80 12.84 -56.30
N PRO A 399 42.44 13.36 -55.23
CA PRO A 399 41.81 14.39 -54.41
C PRO A 399 41.51 15.61 -55.27
N LEU A 400 40.26 16.06 -55.30
CA LEU A 400 39.88 17.32 -55.91
C LEU A 400 40.69 18.43 -55.24
N SER A 401 41.66 19.00 -55.96
CA SER A 401 42.37 20.20 -55.50
C SER A 401 41.35 21.30 -55.29
N ALA A 402 41.24 21.78 -54.05
CA ALA A 402 40.37 22.90 -53.69
C ALA A 402 40.68 24.11 -54.60
N SER A 403 39.67 24.57 -55.33
CA SER A 403 39.61 25.88 -56.00
C SER A 403 38.31 26.54 -55.58
#